data_AF-A0A0C1FC34-F1
#
_entry.id   AF-A0A0C1FC34-F1
#
_cell.length_a   1.000
_cell.length_b   1.000
_cell.length_c   1.000
_cell.angle_alpha   90.00
_cell.angle_beta   90.00
_cell.angle_gamma   90.00
#
_symmetry.space_group_name_H-M   'P 1'
#
loop_
_entity.id
_entity.type
_entity.pdbx_description
1 polymer ?
#
loop_
_entity_poly.entity_id
_entity_poly.type
_entity_poly.pdbx_seq_one_letter_code
_entity_poly.pdbx_strand_id
1 'polypeptide(L)' 'MQTLTILALSWQHLLIVAIILLILFGGKKIPEMMRGLGSGIKEFKDAVKEEDKKAPEDPTNTTTTPPNNNSTPTN' A
#
# COMPACT_ATOMS: atom_id res chain seq x y z
N MET A 1 38.08 -7.13 -17.61
CA MET A 1 37.14 -5.99 -17.62
C MET A 1 35.67 -6.41 -17.71
N GLN A 2 35.30 -7.42 -18.51
CA GLN A 2 33.90 -7.90 -18.62
C GLN A 2 33.36 -8.60 -17.36
N THR A 3 34.21 -9.17 -16.50
CA THR A 3 33.78 -9.80 -15.23
C THR A 3 33.32 -8.79 -14.18
N LEU A 4 33.91 -7.59 -14.19
CA LEU A 4 33.53 -6.52 -13.27
C LEU A 4 32.15 -5.93 -13.61
N THR A 5 31.79 -5.89 -14.90
CA THR A 5 30.46 -5.48 -15.36
C THR A 5 29.35 -6.51 -15.06
N ILE A 6 29.71 -7.78 -14.81
CA ILE A 6 28.75 -8.81 -14.36
C ILE A 6 28.49 -8.69 -12.85
N LEU A 7 29.52 -8.34 -12.07
CA LEU A 7 29.42 -8.12 -10.62
C LEU A 7 28.76 -6.77 -10.27
N ALA A 8 29.01 -5.73 -11.05
CA ALA A 8 28.26 -4.49 -11.02
C ALA A 8 26.95 -4.70 -11.78
N LEU A 9 25.93 -5.27 -11.11
CA LEU A 9 24.61 -5.56 -11.67
C LEU A 9 24.05 -4.37 -12.45
N SER A 10 24.29 -4.35 -13.76
CA SER A 10 23.70 -3.39 -14.67
C SER A 10 22.26 -3.81 -14.95
N TRP A 11 21.40 -2.83 -15.26
CA TRP A 11 19.99 -3.07 -15.62
C TRP A 11 19.81 -4.13 -16.73
N GLN A 12 20.81 -4.29 -17.60
CA GLN A 12 20.84 -5.30 -18.67
C GLN A 12 20.82 -6.74 -18.12
N HIS A 13 21.53 -7.03 -17.03
CA HIS A 13 21.53 -8.36 -16.42
C HIS A 13 20.18 -8.68 -15.80
N LEU A 14 19.55 -7.71 -15.15
CA LEU A 14 18.22 -7.84 -14.56
C LEU A 14 17.17 -8.11 -15.65
N LEU A 15 17.29 -7.47 -16.81
CA LEU A 15 16.49 -7.75 -18.00
C LEU A 15 16.69 -9.18 -18.52
N ILE A 16 17.94 -9.66 -18.59
CA ILE A 16 18.25 -11.05 -18.99
C ILE A 16 17.59 -12.06 -18.04
N VAL A 17 17.71 -11.84 -16.73
CA VAL A 17 17.13 -12.73 -15.71
C VAL A 17 15.61 -12.71 -15.79
N ALA A 18 15.02 -11.52 -15.96
CA ALA A 18 13.58 -11.37 -16.13
C ALA A 18 13.06 -12.12 -17.37
N ILE A 19 13.78 -12.10 -18.50
CA ILE A 19 13.43 -12.87 -19.70
C ILE A 19 13.49 -14.37 -19.44
N ILE A 20 14.53 -14.86 -18.75
CA ILE A 20 14.65 -16.28 -18.40
C ILE A 20 13.47 -16.71 -17.51
N LEU A 21 13.13 -15.92 -16.49
CA LEU A 21 11.97 -16.17 -15.64
C LEU A 21 10.66 -16.11 -16.44
N LEU A 22 10.53 -15.22 -17.42
CA LEU A 22 9.35 -15.11 -18.28
C LEU A 22 9.17 -16.36 -19.15
N ILE A 23 10.25 -16.98 -19.63
CA ILE A 23 10.19 -18.21 -20.41
C ILE A 23 9.85 -19.40 -19.50
N LEU A 24 10.45 -19.45 -18.30
CA LEU A 24 10.27 -20.58 -17.38
C LEU A 24 8.90 -20.58 -16.70
N PHE A 25 8.44 -19.42 -16.23
CA PHE A 25 7.15 -19.26 -15.56
C PHE A 25 6.03 -18.85 -16.52
N GLY A 26 6.35 -18.33 -17.70
CA GLY A 26 5.38 -17.80 -18.66
C GLY A 26 4.97 -16.34 -18.33
N GLY A 27 4.72 -15.55 -19.37
CA GLY A 27 4.38 -14.12 -19.23
C GLY A 27 3.11 -13.79 -18.46
N LYS A 28 2.24 -14.78 -18.23
CA LYS A 28 0.99 -14.61 -17.49
C LYS A 28 1.12 -14.92 -15.99
N LYS A 29 2.12 -15.70 -15.56
CA LYS A 29 2.24 -16.13 -14.15
C LYS A 29 2.81 -15.07 -13.23
N ILE A 30 3.79 -14.29 -13.69
CA ILE A 30 4.37 -13.20 -12.88
C ILE A 30 3.30 -12.15 -12.53
N PRO A 31 2.49 -11.61 -13.48
CA PRO A 31 1.44 -10.65 -13.16
C PRO A 31 0.30 -11.25 -12.32
N GLU A 32 -0.09 -12.50 -12.57
CA GLU A 32 -1.13 -13.20 -11.81
C GLU A 32 -0.72 -13.35 -10.34
N MET A 33 0.52 -13.76 -10.08
CA MET A 33 1.08 -13.90 -8.74
C MET A 33 1.25 -12.54 -8.04
N MET A 34 1.75 -11.51 -8.76
CA MET A 34 1.85 -10.15 -8.24
C MET A 34 0.49 -9.56 -7.88
N ARG A 35 -0.55 -9.84 -8.67
CA ARG A 35 -1.91 -9.33 -8.44
C ARG A 35 -2.53 -9.99 -7.20
N GLY A 36 -2.31 -11.29 -6.99
CA GLY A 36 -2.69 -11.97 -5.75
C GLY A 36 -1.95 -11.43 -4.52
N LEU A 37 -0.62 -11.28 -4.61
CA LEU A 37 0.20 -10.73 -3.52
C LEU A 37 -0.18 -9.28 -3.20
N GLY A 38 -0.44 -8.47 -4.22
CA GLY A 38 -0.80 -7.06 -4.11
C GLY A 38 -2.14 -6.86 -3.42
N SER A 39 -3.14 -7.69 -3.74
CA SER A 39 -4.42 -7.68 -3.03
C SER A 39 -4.24 -8.04 -1.55
N GLY A 40 -3.45 -9.07 -1.23
CA GLY A 40 -3.16 -9.45 0.16
C GLY A 40 -2.42 -8.35 0.94
N ILE A 41 -1.39 -7.71 0.36
CA ILE A 41 -0.71 -6.56 0.97
C ILE A 41 -1.68 -5.38 1.17
N LYS A 42 -2.60 -5.16 0.22
CA LYS A 42 -3.58 -4.08 0.31
C LYS A 42 -4.56 -4.32 1.46
N GLU A 43 -5.17 -5.49 1.52
CA GLU A 43 -6.08 -5.89 2.61
C GLU A 43 -5.38 -5.84 3.97
N PHE A 44 -4.14 -6.32 4.05
CA PHE A 44 -3.33 -6.22 5.27
C PHE A 44 -3.10 -4.77 5.69
N LYS A 45 -2.75 -3.88 4.75
CA LYS A 45 -2.58 -2.45 5.05
C LYS A 45 -3.89 -1.78 5.46
N ASP A 46 -5.00 -2.15 4.84
CA ASP A 46 -6.31 -1.58 5.15
C ASP A 46 -6.75 -2.00 6.57
N ALA A 47 -6.59 -3.28 6.93
CA ALA A 47 -6.87 -3.79 8.28
C ALA A 47 -6.02 -3.10 9.36
N VAL A 48 -4.70 -3.02 9.16
CA VAL A 48 -3.79 -2.35 10.10
C VAL A 48 -4.15 -0.87 10.29
N LYS A 49 -4.58 -0.18 9.22
CA LYS A 49 -5.04 1.22 9.31
C LYS A 49 -6.38 1.38 10.01
N GLU A 50 -7.29 0.41 9.90
CA GLU A 50 -8.55 0.43 10.62
C GLU A 50 -8.34 0.15 12.11
N GLU A 51 -7.39 -0.72 12.46
CA GLU A 51 -7.00 -0.99 13.85
C GLU A 51 -6.36 0.24 14.51
N ASP A 52 -5.51 0.98 13.81
CA ASP A 52 -4.96 2.26 14.27
C ASP A 52 -6.03 3.35 14.45
N LYS A 53 -7.17 3.24 13.75
CA LYS A 53 -8.30 4.18 13.88
C LYS A 53 -9.33 3.76 14.92
N LYS A 54 -9.25 2.55 15.47
CA LYS A 54 -10.19 2.05 16.47
C LYS A 54 -9.57 2.09 17.87
N ALA A 55 -9.17 3.29 18.29
CA ALA A 55 -9.18 3.62 19.71
C ALA A 55 -10.66 3.64 20.18
N PRO A 56 -10.98 3.16 21.40
CA PRO A 56 -12.35 2.89 21.80
C PRO A 56 -13.15 4.17 21.96
N GLU A 57 -14.18 4.30 21.13
CA GLU A 57 -15.38 5.07 21.45
C GLU A 57 -16.40 4.11 22.11
N ASP A 58 -16.31 4.04 23.44
CA ASP A 58 -17.30 3.45 24.34
C ASP A 58 -18.54 4.38 24.39
N PRO A 59 -19.78 3.86 24.58
CA PRO A 59 -21.01 4.60 24.31
C PRO A 59 -21.36 5.55 25.47
N THR A 60 -21.81 6.76 25.11
CA THR A 60 -22.58 7.73 25.94
C THR A 60 -21.77 8.65 26.88
N ASN A 61 -21.23 9.76 26.34
CA ASN A 61 -21.76 11.13 26.55
C ASN A 61 -20.76 12.23 26.12
N THR A 62 -21.34 13.33 25.63
CA THR A 62 -20.81 14.71 25.55
C THR A 62 -20.04 15.13 24.29
N THR A 63 -20.80 15.71 23.36
CA THR A 63 -20.52 16.98 22.65
C THR A 63 -19.33 17.78 23.18
N THR A 64 -18.30 18.01 22.36
CA THR A 64 -17.59 19.31 22.32
C THR A 64 -16.92 19.57 20.95
N THR A 65 -17.74 19.71 19.91
CA THR A 65 -17.53 20.80 18.94
C THR A 65 -18.57 21.86 19.29
N PRO A 66 -18.21 23.15 19.44
CA PRO A 66 -19.16 24.17 19.87
C PRO A 66 -20.30 24.25 18.85
N PRO A 67 -21.57 24.17 19.30
CA PRO A 67 -22.70 24.49 18.44
C PRO A 67 -22.71 26.01 18.24
N ASN A 68 -22.30 26.44 17.04
CA ASN A 68 -22.53 27.80 16.57
C ASN A 68 -24.01 27.94 16.21
N ASN A 69 -24.81 28.46 17.14
CA ASN A 69 -26.10 29.07 16.85
C ASN A 69 -26.42 30.20 17.83
N ASN A 70 -25.91 31.41 17.57
CA ASN A 70 -26.71 32.56 18.00
C ASN A 70 -26.62 33.74 17.03
N SER A 71 -27.75 33.97 16.38
CA SER A 71 -28.11 35.21 15.74
C SER A 71 -28.18 36.33 16.78
N THR A 72 -27.66 37.49 16.39
CA THR A 72 -27.66 38.81 17.02
C THR A 72 -28.85 39.17 17.91
N PRO A 73 -28.62 39.86 19.05
CA PRO A 73 -29.52 40.90 19.53
C PRO A 73 -28.88 42.29 19.46
N THR A 74 -29.70 43.19 18.94
CA THR A 74 -29.60 44.64 18.79
C THR A 74 -29.29 45.41 20.08
N ASN A 75 -28.58 46.53 19.93
CA ASN A 75 -29.05 47.83 20.43
C ASN A 75 -28.84 48.87 19.34
#